data_AF-A0A9W4VVQ8-F1
#
_entry.id   AF-A0A9W4VVQ8-F1
#
_cell.length_a   1.000
_cell.length_b   1.000
_cell.length_c   1.000
_cell.angle_alpha   90.00
_cell.angle_beta   90.00
_cell.angle_gamma   90.00
#
_symmetry.space_group_name_H-M   'P 1'
#
loop_
_entity.id
_entity.type
_entity.pdbx_description
1 polymer ?
#
loop_
_entity_poly.entity_id
_entity_poly.type
_entity_poly.pdbx_seq_one_letter_code
_entity_poly.pdbx_strand_id
1 'polypeptide(L)'
;MSDDNVNENDLPPGEIAFFGACYPPLQSGQYQLELSQTLKNVPGESAPPNFKRAQKISLTSPRFTLAASSVQMVYPPADAVGNFLNTMPNVVLTRRTLPWERPIDPHHIGLKASATVDASQDHTPWLALLTLYQNEAENIKPKQRSVAELLDTGNTKIKGPDLGGLVSDAQKQTLCLTIDISPTLFQTIAPKVDELKYLNHVRQVNTDGKEVLGIDEEGWYSVSVSNRIVKTGEKNTVYLVSLEGHKADLPGGGADLSNIDALRFAVLATWSFTAEKSSGDFLGLLQALPERGGIELMQMPNRTKTAGSVPDTVNNVLDIGYTTLQLQLQDGEQTNAWYRGPMVAQPTSRETAISYSTADQAIRYDHTSGLFDMSYAAAWQIGRLLALSDATFAKQYYNWRIANYTSMDATAESHVVSDKLGKLAPDNLHQPARKVAEQAGVQLLAKHMILTAKSIPVSRTHQKARPSETLPGVISAEQMKQHLQRGLPPILAIKPKTADLTE
;
A
#
# COMPACT_ATOMS: atom_id res chain seq x y z
N MET A 1 -48.52 -11.94 0.29
CA MET A 1 -48.93 -10.73 -0.45
C MET A 1 -47.88 -9.67 -0.14
N SER A 2 -46.93 -9.35 -1.01
CA SER A 2 -46.74 -9.61 -2.44
C SER A 2 -45.52 -10.50 -2.70
N ASP A 3 -45.70 -11.49 -3.57
CA ASP A 3 -44.61 -12.08 -4.35
C ASP A 3 -44.20 -11.05 -5.40
N ASP A 4 -43.44 -10.04 -5.00
CA ASP A 4 -42.71 -9.22 -5.96
C ASP A 4 -41.41 -9.95 -6.24
N ASN A 5 -41.43 -10.77 -7.30
CA ASN A 5 -40.26 -11.13 -8.08
C ASN A 5 -39.60 -9.81 -8.56
N VAL A 6 -38.86 -9.15 -7.69
CA VAL A 6 -37.81 -8.24 -8.11
C VAL A 6 -36.80 -9.13 -8.81
N ASN A 7 -36.64 -8.97 -10.12
CA ASN A 7 -35.56 -9.60 -10.87
C ASN A 7 -34.26 -9.37 -10.08
N GLU A 8 -33.73 -10.41 -9.43
CA GLU A 8 -32.48 -10.37 -8.63
C GLU A 8 -31.24 -10.03 -9.47
N ASN A 9 -31.40 -9.76 -10.78
CA ASN A 9 -30.35 -9.60 -11.79
C ASN A 9 -30.32 -8.24 -12.54
N ASP A 10 -31.12 -7.23 -12.19
CA ASP A 10 -31.14 -5.97 -12.96
C ASP A 10 -30.39 -4.81 -12.26
N LEU A 11 -29.18 -5.04 -11.74
CA LEU A 11 -28.32 -3.92 -11.36
C LEU A 11 -27.52 -3.45 -12.59
N PRO A 12 -27.67 -2.20 -13.08
CA PRO A 12 -26.88 -1.70 -14.19
C PRO A 12 -25.36 -1.70 -13.90
N PRO A 13 -24.50 -1.86 -14.91
CA PRO A 13 -23.05 -1.77 -14.73
C PRO A 13 -22.64 -0.45 -14.07
N GLY A 14 -21.89 -0.53 -12.98
CA GLY A 14 -21.43 0.64 -12.22
C GLY A 14 -22.35 1.06 -11.07
N GLU A 15 -23.52 0.45 -10.91
CA GLU A 15 -24.40 0.68 -9.75
C GLU A 15 -24.08 -0.24 -8.57
N ILE A 16 -24.53 0.17 -7.39
CA ILE A 16 -24.39 -0.59 -6.13
C ILE A 16 -25.71 -0.47 -5.36
N ALA A 17 -26.25 -1.60 -4.90
CA ALA A 17 -27.39 -1.63 -3.98
C ALA A 17 -26.97 -2.10 -2.58
N PHE A 18 -27.63 -1.55 -1.57
CA PHE A 18 -27.40 -1.88 -0.16
C PHE A 18 -28.66 -2.46 0.46
N PHE A 19 -28.51 -3.57 1.15
CA PHE A 19 -29.58 -4.29 1.85
C PHE A 19 -29.23 -4.40 3.34
N GLY A 20 -30.22 -4.21 4.21
CA GLY A 20 -29.99 -4.26 5.66
C GLY A 20 -29.62 -5.65 6.18
N ALA A 21 -30.13 -6.72 5.55
CA ALA A 21 -29.81 -8.09 5.93
C ALA A 21 -30.08 -9.07 4.78
N CYS A 22 -29.40 -10.23 4.81
CA CYS A 22 -29.72 -11.38 3.97
C CYS A 22 -29.83 -12.62 4.86
N TYR A 23 -31.05 -13.08 5.10
CA TYR A 23 -31.32 -14.22 5.96
C TYR A 23 -31.23 -15.52 5.16
N PRO A 24 -30.47 -16.53 5.63
CA PRO A 24 -30.50 -17.83 4.99
C PRO A 24 -31.88 -18.49 5.20
N PRO A 25 -32.40 -19.26 4.23
CA PRO A 25 -33.69 -19.93 4.36
C PRO A 25 -33.68 -21.00 5.46
N LEU A 26 -32.51 -21.55 5.78
CA LEU A 26 -32.28 -22.48 6.88
C LEU A 26 -31.04 -22.05 7.66
N GLN A 27 -31.17 -21.93 8.98
CA GLN A 27 -30.04 -21.64 9.87
C GLN A 27 -29.13 -22.85 10.04
N SER A 28 -27.91 -22.65 10.51
CA SER A 28 -27.00 -23.76 10.81
C SER A 28 -27.53 -24.59 11.98
N GLY A 29 -27.61 -25.92 11.81
CA GLY A 29 -28.16 -26.78 12.85
C GLY A 29 -28.40 -28.22 12.39
N GLN A 30 -28.95 -29.01 13.32
CA GLN A 30 -29.40 -30.37 13.03
C GLN A 30 -30.88 -30.37 12.68
N TYR A 31 -31.20 -30.91 11.52
CA TYR A 31 -32.55 -31.03 11.01
C TYR A 31 -32.92 -32.50 10.82
N GLN A 32 -34.20 -32.79 10.88
CA GLN A 32 -34.76 -34.10 10.56
C GLN A 32 -35.74 -33.93 9.40
N LEU A 33 -35.41 -34.51 8.25
CA LEU A 33 -36.28 -34.59 7.10
C LEU A 33 -37.21 -35.77 7.28
N GLU A 34 -38.51 -35.51 7.37
CA GLU A 34 -39.54 -36.55 7.48
C GLU A 34 -40.31 -36.67 6.17
N LEU A 35 -40.20 -37.84 5.54
CA LEU A 35 -40.98 -38.22 4.37
C LEU A 35 -42.15 -39.07 4.82
N SER A 36 -43.39 -38.64 4.51
CA SER A 36 -44.61 -39.43 4.69
C SER A 36 -45.20 -39.74 3.32
N GLN A 37 -45.37 -41.01 2.99
CA GLN A 37 -46.01 -41.47 1.75
C GLN A 37 -47.25 -42.28 2.08
N THR A 38 -48.39 -41.87 1.56
CA THR A 38 -49.65 -42.62 1.70
C THR A 38 -50.04 -43.22 0.35
N LEU A 39 -50.12 -44.54 0.25
CA LEU A 39 -50.55 -45.23 -0.98
C LEU A 39 -52.06 -45.43 -0.97
N LYS A 40 -52.76 -45.01 -2.02
CA LYS A 40 -54.21 -45.20 -2.18
C LYS A 40 -54.49 -46.43 -3.05
N ASN A 41 -55.63 -47.09 -2.80
CA ASN A 41 -56.15 -48.21 -3.59
C ASN A 41 -55.23 -49.45 -3.65
N VAL A 42 -54.63 -49.83 -2.52
CA VAL A 42 -53.82 -51.06 -2.42
C VAL A 42 -54.76 -52.28 -2.31
N PRO A 43 -54.70 -53.28 -3.21
CA PRO A 43 -55.57 -54.46 -3.15
C PRO A 43 -55.36 -55.26 -1.86
N GLY A 44 -56.43 -55.50 -1.11
CA GLY A 44 -56.40 -56.30 0.13
C GLY A 44 -56.25 -55.51 1.43
N GLU A 45 -56.11 -54.18 1.38
CA GLU A 45 -56.09 -53.34 2.58
C GLU A 45 -57.33 -52.43 2.68
N SER A 46 -57.96 -52.40 3.87
CA SER A 46 -59.14 -51.57 4.14
C SER A 46 -58.80 -50.09 4.40
N ALA A 47 -57.53 -49.75 4.63
CA ALA A 47 -57.07 -48.39 4.89
C ALA A 47 -55.79 -48.10 4.08
N PRO A 48 -55.57 -46.86 3.61
CA PRO A 48 -54.35 -46.49 2.89
C PRO A 48 -53.09 -46.67 3.77
N PRO A 49 -52.12 -47.53 3.39
CA PRO A 49 -50.89 -47.68 4.17
C PRO A 49 -50.06 -46.40 4.12
N ASN A 50 -49.52 -46.01 5.28
CA ASN A 50 -48.68 -44.83 5.46
C ASN A 50 -47.26 -45.24 5.81
N PHE A 51 -46.31 -44.89 4.95
CA PHE A 51 -44.89 -45.10 5.16
C PHE A 51 -44.25 -43.80 5.62
N LYS A 52 -43.56 -43.84 6.77
CA LYS A 52 -42.79 -42.72 7.28
C LYS A 52 -41.31 -43.07 7.29
N ARG A 53 -40.46 -42.17 6.78
CA ARG A 53 -39.01 -42.28 6.88
C ARG A 53 -38.45 -40.95 7.36
N ALA A 54 -37.57 -41.00 8.35
CA ALA A 54 -36.86 -39.84 8.84
C ALA A 54 -35.37 -39.95 8.47
N GLN A 55 -34.77 -38.84 8.04
CA GLN A 55 -33.34 -38.72 7.80
C GLN A 55 -32.79 -37.47 8.50
N LYS A 56 -31.73 -37.63 9.27
CA LYS A 56 -31.05 -36.50 9.92
C LYS A 56 -30.11 -35.82 8.93
N ILE A 57 -30.13 -34.49 8.90
CA ILE A 57 -29.28 -33.64 8.06
C ILE A 57 -28.61 -32.62 8.97
N SER A 58 -27.32 -32.39 8.79
CA SER A 58 -26.58 -31.35 9.53
C SER A 58 -26.18 -30.25 8.56
N LEU A 59 -26.73 -29.05 8.74
CA LEU A 59 -26.31 -27.87 7.99
C LEU A 59 -25.10 -27.24 8.71
N THR A 60 -23.98 -27.13 7.98
CA THR A 60 -22.71 -26.69 8.54
C THR A 60 -22.33 -25.32 8.00
N SER A 61 -21.88 -24.43 8.88
CA SER A 61 -21.32 -23.13 8.55
C SER A 61 -20.07 -22.83 9.39
N PRO A 62 -19.19 -21.93 8.93
CA PRO A 62 -18.05 -21.46 9.72
C PRO A 62 -18.49 -20.99 11.11
N ARG A 63 -17.74 -21.41 12.15
CA ARG A 63 -18.05 -21.08 13.56
C ARG A 63 -16.83 -20.59 14.33
N PHE A 64 -15.72 -21.32 14.22
CA PHE A 64 -14.48 -21.05 14.96
C PHE A 64 -13.30 -20.67 14.06
N THR A 65 -13.41 -20.96 12.77
CA THR A 65 -12.39 -20.66 11.76
C THR A 65 -13.08 -20.18 10.50
N LEU A 66 -12.42 -19.29 9.77
CA LEU A 66 -12.87 -18.77 8.50
C LEU A 66 -11.75 -18.97 7.48
N ALA A 67 -12.09 -19.44 6.27
CA ALA A 67 -11.11 -19.58 5.21
C ALA A 67 -10.68 -18.19 4.72
N ALA A 68 -9.41 -18.02 4.35
CA ALA A 68 -8.92 -16.75 3.81
C ALA A 68 -9.69 -16.31 2.54
N SER A 69 -10.14 -17.27 1.72
CA SER A 69 -10.97 -17.03 0.54
C SER A 69 -12.38 -16.51 0.86
N SER A 70 -12.83 -16.59 2.11
CA SER A 70 -14.11 -16.02 2.53
C SER A 70 -14.01 -14.51 2.81
N VAL A 71 -12.79 -13.97 2.92
CA VAL A 71 -12.53 -12.54 3.10
C VAL A 71 -12.13 -11.95 1.76
N GLN A 72 -13.03 -11.15 1.18
CA GLN A 72 -12.78 -10.48 -0.10
C GLN A 72 -11.84 -9.28 0.07
N MET A 73 -12.05 -8.49 1.11
CA MET A 73 -11.31 -7.25 1.34
C MET A 73 -11.38 -6.84 2.81
N VAL A 74 -10.31 -6.24 3.31
CA VAL A 74 -10.28 -5.48 4.56
C VAL A 74 -9.92 -4.02 4.26
N TYR A 75 -10.56 -3.08 4.95
CA TYR A 75 -10.24 -1.66 4.85
C TYR A 75 -10.23 -1.00 6.24
N PRO A 76 -9.24 -0.18 6.59
CA PRO A 76 -7.98 0.05 5.88
C PRO A 76 -7.19 -1.23 5.54
N PRO A 77 -6.41 -1.26 4.44
CA PRO A 77 -5.72 -2.47 4.02
C PRO A 77 -4.70 -2.94 5.07
N ALA A 78 -4.48 -4.24 5.13
CA ALA A 78 -3.49 -4.83 6.04
C ALA A 78 -2.10 -4.24 5.81
N ASP A 79 -1.44 -3.89 6.91
CA ASP A 79 -0.11 -3.30 7.01
C ASP A 79 0.08 -1.98 6.24
N ALA A 80 -1.02 -1.33 5.85
CA ALA A 80 -0.98 -0.03 5.21
C ALA A 80 -0.64 1.09 6.22
N VAL A 81 0.04 2.12 5.70
CA VAL A 81 0.33 3.37 6.39
C VAL A 81 -0.29 4.50 5.60
N GLY A 82 -1.14 5.32 6.23
CA GLY A 82 -1.76 6.45 5.53
C GLY A 82 -2.80 7.19 6.37
N ASN A 83 -3.49 8.14 5.74
CA ASN A 83 -4.55 8.91 6.38
C ASN A 83 -5.88 8.14 6.35
N PHE A 84 -6.27 7.59 7.49
CA PHE A 84 -7.53 6.85 7.67
C PHE A 84 -8.50 7.54 8.62
N LEU A 85 -8.29 8.83 8.97
CA LEU A 85 -9.04 9.54 10.01
C LEU A 85 -10.57 9.44 9.85
N ASN A 86 -11.06 9.56 8.61
CA ASN A 86 -12.49 9.55 8.29
C ASN A 86 -13.02 8.17 7.87
N THR A 87 -12.26 7.11 8.14
CA THR A 87 -12.61 5.74 7.77
C THR A 87 -13.01 4.95 9.00
N MET A 88 -14.15 4.25 8.91
CA MET A 88 -14.47 3.17 9.85
C MET A 88 -13.89 1.85 9.32
N PRO A 89 -13.12 1.12 10.13
CA PRO A 89 -12.62 -0.19 9.73
C PRO A 89 -13.77 -1.12 9.33
N ASN A 90 -13.62 -1.81 8.21
CA ASN A 90 -14.61 -2.72 7.68
C ASN A 90 -13.96 -3.93 6.99
N VAL A 91 -14.72 -5.03 6.94
CA VAL A 91 -14.38 -6.26 6.22
C VAL A 91 -15.51 -6.63 5.28
N VAL A 92 -15.15 -7.06 4.09
CA VAL A 92 -16.05 -7.54 3.05
C VAL A 92 -15.86 -9.05 2.95
N LEU A 93 -16.95 -9.78 3.12
CA LEU A 93 -17.00 -11.24 3.07
C LEU A 93 -17.73 -11.69 1.81
N THR A 94 -17.27 -12.78 1.20
CA THR A 94 -17.87 -13.32 -0.04
C THR A 94 -19.26 -13.90 0.20
N ARG A 95 -19.47 -14.58 1.33
CA ARG A 95 -20.75 -15.20 1.66
C ARG A 95 -21.75 -14.19 2.23
N ARG A 96 -22.74 -13.77 1.42
CA ARG A 96 -23.77 -12.77 1.77
C ARG A 96 -24.59 -13.06 3.04
N THR A 97 -24.80 -14.32 3.39
CA THR A 97 -25.61 -14.73 4.56
C THR A 97 -24.80 -14.92 5.85
N LEU A 98 -23.46 -14.91 5.78
CA LEU A 98 -22.60 -15.37 6.88
C LEU A 98 -22.91 -14.73 8.25
N PRO A 99 -23.13 -13.40 8.36
CA PRO A 99 -23.44 -12.77 9.64
C PRO A 99 -24.75 -13.25 10.28
N TRP A 100 -25.69 -13.83 9.52
CA TRP A 100 -27.02 -14.25 9.98
C TRP A 100 -27.22 -15.78 10.00
N GLU A 101 -26.18 -16.56 9.71
CA GLU A 101 -26.26 -18.03 9.66
C GLU A 101 -26.39 -18.71 11.03
N ARG A 102 -26.10 -17.97 12.11
CA ARG A 102 -26.13 -18.44 13.49
C ARG A 102 -26.77 -17.38 14.38
N PRO A 103 -27.58 -17.78 15.38
CA PRO A 103 -28.08 -16.85 16.38
C PRO A 103 -26.94 -16.45 17.34
N ILE A 104 -26.98 -15.21 17.83
CA ILE A 104 -26.03 -14.75 18.85
C ILE A 104 -26.23 -15.48 20.20
N ASP A 105 -27.48 -15.86 20.51
CA ASP A 105 -27.81 -16.69 21.67
C ASP A 105 -28.27 -18.10 21.23
N PRO A 106 -27.42 -19.12 21.44
CA PRO A 106 -27.74 -20.49 21.05
C PRO A 106 -28.82 -21.16 21.91
N HIS A 107 -29.17 -20.61 23.08
CA HIS A 107 -30.21 -21.17 23.95
C HIS A 107 -31.62 -20.72 23.54
N HIS A 108 -31.72 -19.65 22.76
CA HIS A 108 -32.98 -19.13 22.22
C HIS A 108 -33.49 -19.87 20.98
N ILE A 109 -32.91 -21.03 20.66
CA ILE A 109 -33.31 -21.88 19.54
C ILE A 109 -34.58 -22.67 19.91
N GLY A 110 -35.73 -22.01 19.88
CA GLY A 110 -37.01 -22.65 19.69
C GLY A 110 -37.15 -23.06 18.22
N LEU A 111 -36.53 -24.18 17.81
CA LEU A 111 -36.66 -24.73 16.45
C LEU A 111 -38.11 -25.17 16.19
N LYS A 112 -38.95 -24.24 15.74
CA LYS A 112 -40.00 -24.56 14.77
C LYS A 112 -39.52 -24.03 13.43
N ALA A 113 -39.26 -24.95 12.51
CA ALA A 113 -39.10 -24.64 11.10
C ALA A 113 -40.45 -24.10 10.59
N SER A 114 -40.65 -22.79 10.65
CA SER A 114 -41.68 -22.15 9.85
C SER A 114 -41.04 -21.68 8.55
N ALA A 115 -41.67 -22.00 7.42
CA ALA A 115 -41.31 -21.47 6.10
C ALA A 115 -41.57 -19.95 6.00
N THR A 116 -42.15 -19.35 7.03
CA THR A 116 -42.27 -17.90 7.21
C THR A 116 -41.18 -17.41 8.14
N VAL A 117 -40.54 -16.30 7.80
CA VAL A 117 -39.69 -15.53 8.72
C VAL A 117 -40.56 -15.10 9.90
N ASP A 118 -40.65 -15.92 10.94
CA ASP A 118 -41.36 -15.56 12.16
C ASP A 118 -40.61 -14.39 12.80
N ALA A 119 -41.30 -13.27 13.02
CA ALA A 119 -40.77 -12.07 13.66
C ALA A 119 -40.23 -12.31 15.09
N SER A 120 -40.35 -13.52 15.62
CA SER A 120 -39.82 -13.96 16.91
C SER A 120 -38.44 -14.62 16.84
N GLN A 121 -37.84 -14.81 15.66
CA GLN A 121 -36.47 -15.32 15.55
C GLN A 121 -35.44 -14.21 15.79
N ASP A 122 -34.40 -14.51 16.56
CA ASP A 122 -33.30 -13.57 16.80
C ASP A 122 -32.47 -13.41 15.51
N HIS A 123 -32.74 -12.34 14.79
CA HIS A 123 -32.06 -11.97 13.54
C HIS A 123 -30.78 -11.14 13.77
N THR A 124 -30.30 -11.08 15.02
CA THR A 124 -29.10 -10.33 15.37
C THR A 124 -27.85 -11.01 14.79
N PRO A 125 -26.99 -10.27 14.05
CA PRO A 125 -25.74 -10.82 13.57
C PRO A 125 -24.84 -11.34 14.70
N TRP A 126 -24.22 -12.51 14.48
CA TRP A 126 -23.29 -13.10 15.45
C TRP A 126 -21.84 -12.62 15.27
N LEU A 127 -21.58 -11.75 14.30
CA LEU A 127 -20.25 -11.22 13.96
C LEU A 127 -20.12 -9.74 14.29
N ALA A 128 -18.95 -9.36 14.82
CA ALA A 128 -18.59 -7.97 15.03
C ALA A 128 -17.10 -7.72 14.77
N LEU A 129 -16.78 -6.48 14.38
CA LEU A 129 -15.41 -5.99 14.31
C LEU A 129 -15.07 -5.22 15.58
N LEU A 130 -13.99 -5.62 16.25
CA LEU A 130 -13.41 -4.91 17.37
C LEU A 130 -12.12 -4.22 16.94
N THR A 131 -12.06 -2.91 17.14
CA THR A 131 -10.87 -2.11 16.85
C THR A 131 -10.14 -1.76 18.14
N LEU A 132 -8.91 -2.27 18.27
CA LEU A 132 -8.01 -2.02 19.40
C LEU A 132 -6.93 -1.01 19.01
N TYR A 133 -6.67 -0.07 19.91
CA TYR A 133 -5.55 0.86 19.78
C TYR A 133 -4.27 0.23 20.30
N GLN A 134 -3.13 0.86 20.00
CA GLN A 134 -1.80 0.31 20.27
C GLN A 134 -1.62 -0.12 21.74
N ASN A 135 -1.98 0.74 22.68
CA ASN A 135 -1.88 0.47 24.12
C ASN A 135 -2.80 -0.67 24.61
N GLU A 136 -3.96 -0.85 23.98
CA GLU A 136 -4.91 -1.92 24.31
C GLU A 136 -4.46 -3.25 23.69
N ALA A 137 -3.93 -3.21 22.47
CA ALA A 137 -3.48 -4.37 21.72
C ALA A 137 -2.19 -5.00 22.29
N GLU A 138 -1.34 -4.24 22.99
CA GLU A 138 -0.11 -4.75 23.63
C GLU A 138 -0.39 -5.94 24.58
N ASN A 139 -1.52 -5.88 25.29
CA ASN A 139 -1.94 -6.90 26.24
C ASN A 139 -2.81 -8.00 25.61
N ILE A 140 -3.31 -7.79 24.39
CA ILE A 140 -4.26 -8.68 23.72
C ILE A 140 -3.56 -9.29 22.50
N LYS A 141 -3.02 -10.51 22.71
CA LYS A 141 -2.35 -11.27 21.65
C LYS A 141 -3.20 -12.48 21.24
N PRO A 142 -3.40 -12.70 19.93
CA PRO A 142 -4.11 -13.88 19.46
C PRO A 142 -3.31 -15.14 19.79
N LYS A 143 -4.01 -16.14 20.33
CA LYS A 143 -3.45 -17.44 20.71
C LYS A 143 -4.21 -18.54 20.00
N GLN A 144 -3.49 -19.48 19.41
CA GLN A 144 -4.08 -20.69 18.85
C GLN A 144 -4.43 -21.64 20.00
N ARG A 145 -5.70 -22.07 20.05
CA ARG A 145 -6.24 -22.98 21.07
C ARG A 145 -7.20 -23.97 20.43
N SER A 146 -7.40 -25.10 21.07
CA SER A 146 -8.49 -26.00 20.68
C SER A 146 -9.85 -25.39 21.01
N VAL A 147 -10.90 -25.78 20.29
CA VAL A 147 -12.28 -25.39 20.62
C VAL A 147 -12.69 -25.92 22.00
N ALA A 148 -12.14 -27.05 22.45
CA ALA A 148 -12.32 -27.53 23.82
C ALA A 148 -11.82 -26.49 24.85
N GLU A 149 -10.62 -25.94 24.67
CA GLU A 149 -10.03 -24.91 25.54
C GLU A 149 -10.70 -23.53 25.39
N LEU A 150 -11.40 -23.28 24.27
CA LEU A 150 -12.22 -22.10 24.10
C LEU A 150 -13.46 -22.16 25.01
N LEU A 151 -14.12 -23.32 25.05
CA LEU A 151 -15.34 -23.55 25.85
C LEU A 151 -15.02 -23.75 27.33
N ASP A 152 -14.08 -24.65 27.61
CA ASP A 152 -13.57 -24.92 28.95
C ASP A 152 -12.21 -24.25 29.11
N THR A 153 -12.23 -23.08 29.73
CA THR A 153 -11.05 -22.23 29.84
C THR A 153 -10.03 -22.76 30.85
N GLY A 154 -10.36 -23.79 31.63
CA GLY A 154 -9.54 -24.35 32.71
C GLY A 154 -9.28 -23.38 33.88
N ASN A 155 -9.85 -22.17 33.82
CA ASN A 155 -9.71 -21.13 34.82
C ASN A 155 -11.06 -20.43 35.00
N THR A 156 -11.62 -20.54 36.21
CA THR A 156 -12.92 -19.95 36.56
C THR A 156 -12.98 -18.42 36.42
N LYS A 157 -11.82 -17.75 36.35
CA LYS A 157 -11.72 -16.31 36.10
C LYS A 157 -11.74 -15.91 34.63
N ILE A 158 -11.69 -16.86 33.69
CA ILE A 158 -11.80 -16.60 32.26
C ILE A 158 -13.11 -17.20 31.77
N LYS A 159 -13.99 -16.36 31.20
CA LYS A 159 -15.28 -16.79 30.67
C LYS A 159 -15.18 -16.98 29.14
N GLY A 160 -15.48 -18.18 28.67
CA GLY A 160 -15.64 -18.50 27.25
C GLY A 160 -17.09 -18.31 26.77
N PRO A 161 -17.36 -18.59 25.48
CA PRO A 161 -18.71 -18.48 24.92
C PRO A 161 -19.64 -19.56 25.47
N ASP A 162 -20.86 -19.18 25.85
CA ASP A 162 -21.88 -20.14 26.24
C ASP A 162 -22.58 -20.71 25.01
N LEU A 163 -22.05 -21.84 24.51
CA LEU A 163 -22.54 -22.53 23.31
C LEU A 163 -23.44 -23.73 23.61
N GLY A 164 -23.72 -24.00 24.88
CA GLY A 164 -24.45 -25.20 25.31
C GLY A 164 -23.88 -26.51 24.74
N GLY A 165 -24.77 -27.44 24.39
CA GLY A 165 -24.43 -28.75 23.81
C GLY A 165 -24.24 -28.77 22.28
N LEU A 166 -24.14 -27.61 21.62
CA LEU A 166 -24.16 -27.52 20.15
C LEU A 166 -22.82 -27.86 19.48
N VAL A 167 -21.76 -28.12 20.25
CA VAL A 167 -20.43 -28.41 19.71
C VAL A 167 -20.16 -29.90 19.79
N SER A 168 -19.94 -30.52 18.63
CA SER A 168 -19.60 -31.95 18.53
C SER A 168 -18.18 -32.22 19.04
N ASP A 169 -17.90 -33.45 19.46
CA ASP A 169 -16.57 -33.82 19.96
C ASP A 169 -15.47 -33.70 18.90
N ALA A 170 -15.80 -33.90 17.62
CA ALA A 170 -14.88 -33.64 16.51
C ALA A 170 -14.52 -32.14 16.40
N GLN A 171 -15.50 -31.25 16.58
CA GLN A 171 -15.27 -29.80 16.55
C GLN A 171 -14.43 -29.35 17.74
N LYS A 172 -14.60 -29.94 18.92
CA LYS A 172 -13.80 -29.63 20.12
C LYS A 172 -12.30 -29.83 19.90
N GLN A 173 -11.91 -30.78 19.04
CA GLN A 173 -10.50 -31.04 18.70
C GLN A 173 -9.92 -30.08 17.65
N THR A 174 -10.75 -29.26 17.01
CA THR A 174 -10.29 -28.32 15.97
C THR A 174 -9.56 -27.14 16.61
N LEU A 175 -8.52 -26.66 15.94
CA LEU A 175 -7.79 -25.46 16.37
C LEU A 175 -8.50 -24.19 15.87
N CYS A 176 -8.55 -23.18 16.73
CA CYS A 176 -9.08 -21.86 16.43
C CYS A 176 -8.17 -20.77 17.00
N LEU A 177 -8.29 -19.56 16.45
CA LEU A 177 -7.61 -18.39 16.97
C LEU A 177 -8.47 -17.75 18.05
N THR A 178 -7.88 -17.39 19.18
CA THR A 178 -8.62 -16.84 20.32
C THR A 178 -7.93 -15.62 20.89
N ILE A 179 -8.72 -14.70 21.45
CA ILE A 179 -8.22 -13.54 22.19
C ILE A 179 -8.89 -13.49 23.56
N ASP A 180 -8.12 -13.07 24.57
CA ASP A 180 -8.61 -12.85 25.93
C ASP A 180 -8.65 -11.32 26.16
N ILE A 181 -9.83 -10.75 26.41
CA ILE A 181 -10.05 -9.30 26.59
C ILE A 181 -10.61 -9.06 27.99
N SER A 182 -10.15 -8.02 28.70
CA SER A 182 -10.74 -7.67 30.00
C SER A 182 -12.21 -7.25 29.84
N PRO A 183 -13.11 -7.63 30.78
CA PRO A 183 -14.52 -7.25 30.68
C PRO A 183 -14.76 -5.74 30.59
N THR A 184 -13.96 -4.94 31.31
CA THR A 184 -14.05 -3.47 31.31
C THR A 184 -13.72 -2.88 29.95
N LEU A 185 -12.68 -3.39 29.29
CA LEU A 185 -12.32 -2.95 27.95
C LEU A 185 -13.36 -3.42 26.94
N PHE A 186 -13.79 -4.68 27.00
CA PHE A 186 -14.82 -5.22 26.11
C PHE A 186 -16.11 -4.42 26.17
N GLN A 187 -16.61 -4.11 27.37
CA GLN A 187 -17.80 -3.28 27.57
C GLN A 187 -17.66 -1.85 27.01
N THR A 188 -16.44 -1.33 26.89
CA THR A 188 -16.16 -0.01 26.32
C THR A 188 -16.10 -0.04 24.79
N ILE A 189 -15.54 -1.10 24.20
CA ILE A 189 -15.27 -1.17 22.76
C ILE A 189 -16.33 -1.93 21.97
N ALA A 190 -17.08 -2.85 22.59
CA ALA A 190 -18.02 -3.70 21.90
C ALA A 190 -19.28 -2.91 21.48
N PRO A 191 -19.93 -3.27 20.37
CA PRO A 191 -21.22 -2.69 19.98
C PRO A 191 -22.34 -3.18 20.90
N LYS A 192 -23.42 -2.40 21.03
CA LYS A 192 -24.66 -2.87 21.66
C LYS A 192 -25.37 -3.89 20.80
N VAL A 193 -26.21 -4.73 21.41
CA VAL A 193 -27.04 -5.72 20.69
C VAL A 193 -27.87 -5.07 19.57
N ASP A 194 -28.51 -3.94 19.86
CA ASP A 194 -29.32 -3.20 18.88
C ASP A 194 -28.51 -2.51 17.77
N GLU A 195 -27.21 -2.32 17.96
CA GLU A 195 -26.31 -1.69 16.98
C GLU A 195 -25.81 -2.69 15.93
N LEU A 196 -25.74 -3.98 16.27
CA LEU A 196 -25.21 -5.02 15.40
C LEU A 196 -25.91 -5.11 14.05
N LYS A 197 -27.22 -4.80 14.00
CA LYS A 197 -28.02 -4.77 12.75
C LYS A 197 -27.64 -3.62 11.81
N TYR A 198 -27.01 -2.56 12.31
CA TYR A 198 -26.54 -1.43 11.50
C TYR A 198 -25.07 -1.60 11.08
N LEU A 199 -24.30 -2.35 11.86
CA LEU A 199 -22.89 -2.62 11.60
C LEU A 199 -22.68 -3.73 10.57
N ASN A 200 -23.69 -4.55 10.32
CA ASN A 200 -23.66 -5.60 9.31
C ASN A 200 -24.72 -5.32 8.25
N HIS A 201 -24.32 -5.32 6.99
CA HIS A 201 -25.22 -5.13 5.85
C HIS A 201 -24.74 -5.95 4.65
N VAL A 202 -25.56 -6.00 3.61
CA VAL A 202 -25.23 -6.65 2.35
C VAL A 202 -25.14 -5.59 1.26
N ARG A 203 -24.18 -5.76 0.35
CA ARG A 203 -24.10 -4.97 -0.87
C ARG A 203 -24.09 -5.88 -2.09
N GLN A 204 -24.82 -5.46 -3.11
CA GLN A 204 -24.78 -6.05 -4.44
C GLN A 204 -24.07 -5.09 -5.37
N VAL A 205 -23.12 -5.60 -6.14
CA VAL A 205 -22.33 -4.81 -7.11
C VAL A 205 -22.37 -5.54 -8.43
N ASN A 206 -22.69 -4.83 -9.52
CA ASN A 206 -22.52 -5.41 -10.85
C ASN A 206 -21.00 -5.51 -11.17
N THR A 207 -20.55 -6.72 -11.49
CA THR A 207 -19.15 -7.06 -11.81
C THR A 207 -18.88 -7.12 -13.31
N ASP A 208 -19.90 -6.94 -14.17
CA ASP A 208 -19.77 -6.86 -15.62
C ASP A 208 -18.78 -5.75 -16.02
N GLY A 209 -17.80 -6.12 -16.85
CA GLY A 209 -16.77 -5.20 -17.33
C GLY A 209 -15.64 -4.90 -16.32
N LYS A 210 -15.60 -5.57 -15.16
CA LYS A 210 -14.43 -5.54 -14.25
C LYS A 210 -13.50 -6.74 -14.51
N GLU A 211 -12.22 -6.56 -14.20
CA GLU A 211 -11.24 -7.63 -14.28
C GLU A 211 -11.61 -8.76 -13.30
N VAL A 212 -11.70 -10.00 -13.79
CA VAL A 212 -12.14 -11.18 -13.02
C VAL A 212 -11.01 -11.61 -12.07
N LEU A 213 -10.91 -10.95 -10.92
CA LEU A 213 -9.94 -11.26 -9.86
C LEU A 213 -10.43 -12.38 -8.93
N GLY A 214 -11.10 -13.40 -9.46
CA GLY A 214 -11.68 -14.50 -8.66
C GLY A 214 -12.85 -14.06 -7.77
N ILE A 215 -13.61 -13.06 -8.23
CA ILE A 215 -14.81 -12.52 -7.59
C ILE A 215 -15.99 -13.49 -7.82
N ASP A 216 -16.82 -13.72 -6.80
CA ASP A 216 -18.14 -14.37 -6.96
C ASP A 216 -18.90 -13.66 -8.10
N GLU A 217 -19.23 -14.40 -9.15
CA GLU A 217 -19.85 -13.89 -10.38
C GLU A 217 -21.19 -13.18 -10.09
N GLU A 218 -21.85 -13.53 -8.99
CA GLU A 218 -23.14 -12.98 -8.59
C GLU A 218 -23.06 -11.58 -7.94
N GLY A 219 -21.85 -11.10 -7.58
CA GLY A 219 -21.65 -9.72 -7.10
C GLY A 219 -22.23 -9.39 -5.72
N TRP A 220 -22.62 -10.41 -4.94
CA TRP A 220 -23.18 -10.26 -3.60
C TRP A 220 -22.12 -10.39 -2.51
N TYR A 221 -22.11 -9.46 -1.56
CA TYR A 221 -21.17 -9.46 -0.43
C TYR A 221 -21.84 -9.02 0.86
N SER A 222 -21.43 -9.60 1.98
CA SER A 222 -21.74 -9.04 3.30
C SER A 222 -20.60 -8.19 3.80
N VAL A 223 -20.91 -7.06 4.43
CA VAL A 223 -19.95 -6.11 4.98
C VAL A 223 -20.19 -5.96 6.47
N SER A 224 -19.13 -6.11 7.26
CA SER A 224 -19.14 -5.80 8.69
C SER A 224 -18.28 -4.57 8.95
N VAL A 225 -18.80 -3.62 9.72
CA VAL A 225 -18.16 -2.35 10.05
C VAL A 225 -17.91 -2.26 11.55
N SER A 226 -16.80 -1.64 11.94
CA SER A 226 -16.45 -1.33 13.33
C SER A 226 -17.35 -0.23 13.89
N ASN A 227 -17.72 -0.31 15.18
CA ASN A 227 -18.39 0.77 15.92
C ASN A 227 -17.43 1.87 16.40
N ARG A 228 -16.12 1.66 16.27
CA ARG A 228 -15.07 2.56 16.74
C ARG A 228 -14.27 3.14 15.56
N ILE A 229 -13.99 4.43 15.61
CA ILE A 229 -13.12 5.15 14.67
C ILE A 229 -11.64 4.78 14.88
N VAL A 230 -10.80 5.09 13.89
CA VAL A 230 -9.35 4.85 13.99
C VAL A 230 -8.66 5.92 14.84
N LYS A 231 -7.60 5.55 15.56
CA LYS A 231 -6.75 6.50 16.28
C LYS A 231 -5.52 6.85 15.45
N THR A 232 -5.33 8.14 15.15
CA THR A 232 -4.19 8.63 14.36
C THR A 232 -2.89 8.69 15.16
N GLY A 233 -1.77 8.51 14.48
CA GLY A 233 -0.42 8.53 15.03
C GLY A 233 -0.01 7.21 15.70
N GLU A 234 -0.86 6.18 15.67
CA GLU A 234 -0.64 4.91 16.34
C GLU A 234 -1.09 3.74 15.46
N LYS A 235 -0.63 2.53 15.82
CA LYS A 235 -1.06 1.28 15.18
C LYS A 235 -2.45 0.88 15.67
N ASN A 236 -3.36 0.59 14.74
CA ASN A 236 -4.70 0.09 15.02
C ASN A 236 -4.77 -1.39 14.61
N THR A 237 -5.30 -2.24 15.48
CA THR A 237 -5.47 -3.67 15.21
C THR A 237 -6.95 -4.03 15.25
N VAL A 238 -7.42 -4.72 14.21
CA VAL A 238 -8.84 -5.07 14.07
C VAL A 238 -9.00 -6.58 14.14
N TYR A 239 -10.04 -7.01 14.86
CA TYR A 239 -10.41 -8.42 15.02
C TYR A 239 -11.86 -8.63 14.61
N LEU A 240 -12.10 -9.55 13.67
CA LEU A 240 -13.42 -10.10 13.42
C LEU A 240 -13.66 -11.23 14.42
N VAL A 241 -14.58 -11.00 15.36
CA VAL A 241 -14.87 -11.92 16.46
C VAL A 241 -16.24 -12.56 16.33
N SER A 242 -16.35 -13.80 16.82
CA SER A 242 -17.62 -14.46 17.07
C SER A 242 -18.22 -13.97 18.38
N LEU A 243 -19.47 -13.50 18.33
CA LEU A 243 -20.28 -13.13 19.49
C LEU A 243 -21.28 -14.23 19.91
N GLU A 244 -21.25 -15.38 19.23
CA GLU A 244 -22.11 -16.52 19.57
C GLU A 244 -21.86 -16.95 21.03
N GLY A 245 -22.90 -16.96 21.87
CA GLY A 245 -22.80 -17.28 23.29
C GLY A 245 -22.35 -16.13 24.20
N HIS A 246 -22.21 -14.91 23.66
CA HIS A 246 -21.79 -13.71 24.41
C HIS A 246 -22.85 -12.60 24.44
N LYS A 247 -24.11 -12.89 24.05
CA LYS A 247 -25.21 -11.89 24.04
C LYS A 247 -25.34 -11.14 25.37
N ALA A 248 -25.27 -11.86 26.49
CA ALA A 248 -25.38 -11.27 27.83
C ALA A 248 -24.13 -10.47 28.25
N ASP A 249 -22.97 -10.75 27.64
CA ASP A 249 -21.70 -10.09 27.92
C ASP A 249 -21.53 -8.77 27.17
N LEU A 250 -22.37 -8.49 26.17
CA LEU A 250 -22.37 -7.23 25.43
C LEU A 250 -22.83 -6.05 26.31
N PRO A 251 -22.53 -4.80 25.90
CA PRO A 251 -23.06 -3.62 26.56
C PRO A 251 -24.59 -3.62 26.64
N GLY A 252 -25.10 -3.65 27.86
CA GLY A 252 -26.54 -3.76 28.16
C GLY A 252 -27.09 -5.19 28.26
N GLY A 253 -26.26 -6.23 28.11
CA GLY A 253 -26.65 -7.64 28.13
C GLY A 253 -26.95 -8.25 29.51
N GLY A 254 -26.67 -7.54 30.61
CA GLY A 254 -27.08 -7.93 31.96
C GLY A 254 -26.25 -9.02 32.64
N ALA A 255 -25.17 -9.52 32.02
CA ALA A 255 -24.26 -10.46 32.69
C ALA A 255 -23.47 -9.78 33.83
N ASP A 256 -23.33 -10.47 34.96
CA ASP A 256 -22.40 -10.09 36.02
C ASP A 256 -20.98 -10.53 35.66
N LEU A 257 -20.10 -9.54 35.44
CA LEU A 257 -18.70 -9.72 35.03
C LEU A 257 -17.71 -9.32 36.15
N SER A 258 -18.20 -9.05 37.36
CA SER A 258 -17.39 -8.53 38.47
C SER A 258 -16.27 -9.46 38.93
N ASN A 259 -16.46 -10.78 38.80
CA ASN A 259 -15.49 -11.81 39.23
C ASN A 259 -14.67 -12.41 38.07
N ILE A 260 -14.77 -11.83 36.87
CA ILE A 260 -14.12 -12.33 35.66
C ILE A 260 -12.94 -11.42 35.30
N ASP A 261 -11.77 -12.00 35.11
CA ASP A 261 -10.56 -11.27 34.73
C ASP A 261 -10.50 -11.07 33.20
N ALA A 262 -10.99 -12.04 32.42
CA ALA A 262 -10.99 -11.97 30.95
C ALA A 262 -12.17 -12.73 30.29
N LEU A 263 -12.65 -12.19 29.18
CA LEU A 263 -13.57 -12.83 28.24
C LEU A 263 -12.78 -13.39 27.07
N ARG A 264 -13.04 -14.64 26.70
CA ARG A 264 -12.36 -15.32 25.59
C ARG A 264 -13.26 -15.41 24.37
N PHE A 265 -12.78 -14.88 23.25
CA PHE A 265 -13.50 -14.89 21.97
C PHE A 265 -12.78 -15.70 20.91
N ALA A 266 -13.53 -16.31 20.00
CA ALA A 266 -12.98 -16.87 18.76
C ALA A 266 -12.80 -15.76 17.71
N VAL A 267 -11.62 -15.71 17.10
CA VAL A 267 -11.25 -14.75 16.06
C VAL A 267 -11.29 -15.45 14.70
N LEU A 268 -12.05 -14.88 13.78
CA LEU A 268 -12.20 -15.39 12.42
C LEU A 268 -11.23 -14.73 11.43
N ALA A 269 -10.95 -13.45 11.63
CA ALA A 269 -9.97 -12.70 10.83
C ALA A 269 -9.33 -11.60 11.69
N THR A 270 -8.09 -11.24 11.37
CA THR A 270 -7.37 -10.16 12.03
C THR A 270 -6.43 -9.46 11.05
N TRP A 271 -6.29 -8.15 11.20
CA TRP A 271 -5.31 -7.36 10.47
C TRP A 271 -4.95 -6.10 11.27
N SER A 272 -3.88 -5.43 10.86
CA SER A 272 -3.45 -4.18 11.49
C SER A 272 -3.04 -3.16 10.45
N PHE A 273 -3.13 -1.87 10.79
CA PHE A 273 -2.69 -0.77 9.93
C PHE A 273 -2.24 0.42 10.81
N THR A 274 -1.50 1.34 10.22
CA THR A 274 -1.03 2.55 10.90
C THR A 274 -1.74 3.76 10.31
N ALA A 275 -2.55 4.42 11.14
CA ALA A 275 -3.14 5.69 10.75
C ALA A 275 -2.13 6.80 11.02
N GLU A 276 -1.62 7.46 9.99
CA GLU A 276 -0.70 8.59 10.18
C GLU A 276 -1.41 9.75 10.88
N LYS A 277 -0.61 10.57 11.56
CA LYS A 277 -1.11 11.81 12.14
C LYS A 277 -1.45 12.75 10.99
N SER A 278 -2.75 12.98 10.75
CA SER A 278 -3.19 13.92 9.72
C SER A 278 -2.56 15.28 9.99
N SER A 279 -1.99 15.91 8.96
CA SER A 279 -1.44 17.26 8.99
C SER A 279 -2.52 18.36 9.13
N GLY A 280 -3.79 17.97 9.15
CA GLY A 280 -4.97 18.82 9.32
C GLY A 280 -6.15 18.31 8.52
N ASP A 281 -7.31 18.93 8.65
CA ASP A 281 -8.35 18.93 7.63
C ASP A 281 -7.89 19.78 6.43
N PHE A 282 -8.63 19.74 5.31
CA PHE A 282 -8.30 20.56 4.14
C PHE A 282 -8.15 22.05 4.49
N LEU A 283 -8.99 22.55 5.40
CA LEU A 283 -8.90 23.91 5.91
C LEU A 283 -7.59 24.14 6.65
N GLY A 284 -7.22 23.26 7.58
CA GLY A 284 -5.95 23.31 8.30
C GLY A 284 -4.74 23.22 7.37
N LEU A 285 -4.81 22.40 6.31
CA LEU A 285 -3.79 22.36 5.27
C LEU A 285 -3.70 23.68 4.49
N LEU A 286 -4.83 24.27 4.10
CA LEU A 286 -4.88 25.57 3.43
C LEU A 286 -4.40 26.72 4.33
N GLN A 287 -4.73 26.69 5.61
CA GLN A 287 -4.27 27.66 6.61
C GLN A 287 -2.78 27.48 6.93
N ALA A 288 -2.28 26.25 6.87
CA ALA A 288 -0.87 25.95 7.03
C ALA A 288 -0.05 26.18 5.75
N LEU A 289 -0.68 26.35 4.58
CA LEU A 289 0.04 26.61 3.33
C LEU A 289 0.87 27.92 3.40
N PRO A 290 0.35 29.06 3.87
CA PRO A 290 1.16 30.25 4.10
C PRO A 290 2.37 30.00 5.01
N GLU A 291 2.24 29.16 6.04
CA GLU A 291 3.29 28.91 7.04
C GLU A 291 4.29 27.82 6.65
N ARG A 292 3.86 26.81 5.87
CA ARG A 292 4.63 25.60 5.55
C ARG A 292 4.78 25.32 4.05
N GLY A 293 3.98 25.94 3.21
CA GLY A 293 3.76 25.54 1.83
C GLY A 293 3.60 26.70 0.86
N GLY A 294 4.72 27.21 0.33
CA GLY A 294 4.76 27.67 -1.06
C GLY A 294 4.15 29.03 -1.40
N ILE A 295 3.15 29.53 -0.66
CA ILE A 295 2.48 30.79 -1.05
C ILE A 295 3.40 31.98 -0.77
N GLU A 296 4.14 31.98 0.34
CA GLU A 296 5.22 32.95 0.57
C GLU A 296 6.43 32.73 -0.37
N LEU A 297 6.65 31.51 -0.89
CA LEU A 297 7.72 31.23 -1.85
C LEU A 297 7.44 31.79 -3.26
N MET A 298 6.17 32.04 -3.58
CA MET A 298 5.73 32.60 -4.88
C MET A 298 5.28 34.07 -4.79
N GLN A 299 5.18 34.63 -3.58
CA GLN A 299 5.04 36.07 -3.39
C GLN A 299 6.45 36.70 -3.44
N MET A 300 6.56 37.92 -3.96
CA MET A 300 7.72 38.75 -3.58
C MET A 300 7.77 38.76 -2.05
N PRO A 301 8.95 38.64 -1.41
CA PRO A 301 9.06 38.70 0.04
C PRO A 301 8.49 40.04 0.49
N ASN A 302 7.22 40.05 0.88
CA ASN A 302 6.55 41.24 1.30
C ASN A 302 7.07 41.50 2.70
N ARG A 303 7.95 42.51 2.79
CA ARG A 303 8.61 42.97 4.02
C ARG A 303 7.58 43.26 5.12
N THR A 304 7.12 42.26 5.85
CA THR A 304 6.81 42.47 7.25
C THR A 304 8.16 42.52 7.94
N LYS A 305 8.68 43.74 8.11
CA LYS A 305 9.78 44.01 9.04
C LYS A 305 9.29 43.62 10.43
N THR A 306 9.35 42.34 10.78
CA THR A 306 9.26 41.90 12.16
C THR A 306 10.43 42.58 12.87
N ALA A 307 10.14 43.28 13.96
CA ALA A 307 11.04 44.22 14.65
C ALA A 307 12.23 43.55 15.36
N GLY A 308 12.84 42.54 14.75
CA GLY A 308 14.10 41.92 15.14
C GLY A 308 15.15 42.18 14.06
N SER A 309 16.38 42.49 14.48
CA SER A 309 17.53 42.75 13.62
C SER A 309 17.88 41.52 12.76
N VAL A 310 17.21 41.36 11.61
CA VAL A 310 17.67 40.42 10.59
C VAL A 310 19.02 40.93 10.07
N PRO A 311 20.09 40.12 10.08
CA PRO A 311 21.40 40.53 9.58
C PRO A 311 21.28 41.05 8.14
N ASP A 312 21.96 42.17 7.83
CA ASP A 312 21.91 42.81 6.50
C ASP A 312 22.28 41.85 5.36
N THR A 313 23.07 40.81 5.66
CA THR A 313 23.44 39.74 4.72
C THR A 313 22.23 38.98 4.19
N VAL A 314 21.23 38.68 5.03
CA VAL A 314 20.03 37.94 4.63
C VAL A 314 19.13 38.82 3.76
N ASN A 315 18.96 40.09 4.13
CA ASN A 315 18.21 41.05 3.33
C ASN A 315 18.80 41.23 1.92
N ASN A 316 20.13 41.30 1.83
CA ASN A 316 20.82 41.40 0.54
C ASN A 316 20.60 40.18 -0.35
N VAL A 317 20.60 38.96 0.23
CA VAL A 317 20.38 37.70 -0.50
C VAL A 317 18.94 37.58 -1.00
N LEU A 318 17.97 38.03 -0.20
CA LEU A 318 16.57 38.10 -0.62
C LEU A 318 16.35 39.16 -1.71
N ASP A 319 16.99 40.34 -1.61
CA ASP A 319 16.88 41.43 -2.59
C ASP A 319 17.45 41.04 -3.97
N ILE A 320 18.44 40.14 -4.03
CA ILE A 320 18.92 39.57 -5.29
C ILE A 320 18.05 38.40 -5.81
N GLY A 321 16.99 38.03 -5.07
CA GLY A 321 15.95 37.09 -5.49
C GLY A 321 16.17 35.62 -5.10
N TYR A 322 17.04 35.35 -4.12
CA TYR A 322 17.12 34.01 -3.52
C TYR A 322 15.99 33.81 -2.51
N THR A 323 15.57 32.57 -2.33
CA THR A 323 14.65 32.12 -1.28
C THR A 323 15.15 30.82 -0.66
N THR A 324 14.77 30.53 0.59
CA THR A 324 15.15 29.28 1.25
C THR A 324 14.09 28.22 1.01
N LEU A 325 14.52 27.07 0.48
CA LEU A 325 13.69 25.87 0.33
C LEU A 325 14.18 24.76 1.23
N GLN A 326 13.25 23.96 1.74
CA GLN A 326 13.58 22.72 2.42
C GLN A 326 14.10 21.71 1.38
N LEU A 327 15.32 21.23 1.59
CA LEU A 327 15.99 20.23 0.77
C LEU A 327 16.04 18.91 1.54
N GLN A 328 15.55 17.84 0.91
CA GLN A 328 15.76 16.49 1.38
C GLN A 328 16.98 15.90 0.65
N LEU A 329 18.00 15.53 1.42
CA LEU A 329 19.22 14.90 0.93
C LEU A 329 18.98 13.42 0.61
N GLN A 330 19.92 12.80 -0.13
CA GLN A 330 19.79 11.39 -0.55
C GLN A 330 19.81 10.39 0.61
N ASP A 331 20.38 10.78 1.76
CA ASP A 331 20.38 10.02 3.01
C ASP A 331 19.07 10.19 3.81
N GLY A 332 18.16 11.04 3.34
CA GLY A 332 16.90 11.34 3.99
C GLY A 332 16.98 12.49 5.02
N GLU A 333 18.16 13.07 5.24
CA GLU A 333 18.31 14.25 6.09
C GLU A 333 17.58 15.45 5.47
N GLN A 334 16.95 16.25 6.33
CA GLN A 334 16.28 17.49 5.93
C GLN A 334 17.15 18.68 6.30
N THR A 335 17.52 19.48 5.30
CA THR A 335 18.28 20.72 5.47
C THR A 335 17.60 21.86 4.70
N ASN A 336 18.11 23.08 4.85
CA ASN A 336 17.65 24.21 4.05
C ASN A 336 18.69 24.50 2.96
N ALA A 337 18.21 24.92 1.79
CA ALA A 337 19.04 25.32 0.67
C ALA A 337 18.56 26.62 0.06
N TRP A 338 19.49 27.40 -0.48
CA TRP A 338 19.20 28.55 -1.31
C TRP A 338 18.69 28.10 -2.68
N TYR A 339 17.63 28.75 -3.13
CA TYR A 339 17.10 28.59 -4.47
C TYR A 339 16.78 29.94 -5.08
N ARG A 340 17.11 30.11 -6.35
CA ARG A 340 16.80 31.28 -7.16
C ARG A 340 16.17 30.81 -8.47
N GLY A 341 15.03 31.42 -8.80
CA GLY A 341 14.31 31.12 -10.04
C GLY A 341 15.04 31.63 -11.29
N PRO A 342 14.62 31.18 -12.48
CA PRO A 342 15.20 31.61 -13.76
C PRO A 342 14.95 33.09 -14.08
N MET A 343 13.87 33.68 -13.54
CA MET A 343 13.55 35.11 -13.68
C MET A 343 14.21 35.91 -12.56
N VAL A 344 15.49 36.17 -12.74
CA VAL A 344 16.34 36.81 -11.73
C VAL A 344 16.12 38.33 -11.67
N ALA A 345 16.03 38.90 -10.46
CA ALA A 345 15.87 40.34 -10.24
C ALA A 345 17.12 41.16 -10.61
N GLN A 346 18.28 40.51 -10.74
CA GLN A 346 19.54 41.14 -11.09
C GLN A 346 20.22 40.45 -12.28
N PRO A 347 20.95 41.20 -13.13
CA PRO A 347 21.72 40.64 -14.23
C PRO A 347 22.71 39.58 -13.76
N THR A 348 22.70 38.42 -14.41
CA THR A 348 23.64 37.32 -14.18
C THR A 348 24.62 37.21 -15.35
N SER A 349 25.86 36.80 -15.06
CA SER A 349 26.83 36.45 -16.08
C SER A 349 26.64 34.99 -16.50
N ARG A 350 26.67 34.73 -17.80
CA ARG A 350 26.60 33.36 -18.32
C ARG A 350 27.96 32.70 -18.17
N GLU A 351 28.06 31.67 -17.33
CA GLU A 351 29.23 30.79 -17.30
C GLU A 351 29.16 29.81 -18.47
N THR A 352 30.02 29.97 -19.47
CA THR A 352 30.08 29.08 -20.65
C THR A 352 31.11 27.96 -20.53
N ALA A 353 31.94 27.98 -19.49
CA ALA A 353 33.14 27.14 -19.38
C ALA A 353 32.88 25.73 -18.80
N ILE A 354 31.69 25.45 -18.26
CA ILE A 354 31.43 24.22 -17.50
C ILE A 354 30.25 23.46 -18.13
N SER A 355 30.53 22.23 -18.55
CA SER A 355 29.51 21.27 -18.98
C SER A 355 29.21 20.32 -17.82
N TYR A 356 27.97 20.32 -17.35
CA TYR A 356 27.51 19.43 -16.29
C TYR A 356 26.89 18.15 -16.89
N SER A 357 27.30 16.99 -16.40
CA SER A 357 26.75 15.69 -16.81
C SER A 357 25.52 15.26 -15.99
N THR A 358 25.43 15.74 -14.73
CA THR A 358 24.29 15.53 -13.83
C THR A 358 23.94 16.85 -13.14
N ALA A 359 22.70 16.98 -12.65
CA ALA A 359 22.29 18.16 -11.88
C ALA A 359 23.09 18.33 -10.59
N ASP A 360 23.48 17.24 -9.94
CA ASP A 360 24.25 17.27 -8.70
C ASP A 360 25.61 17.95 -8.87
N GLN A 361 26.18 17.92 -10.09
CA GLN A 361 27.42 18.64 -10.40
C GLN A 361 27.25 20.15 -10.46
N ALA A 362 26.02 20.64 -10.57
CA ALA A 362 25.68 22.05 -10.59
C ALA A 362 25.25 22.57 -9.21
N ILE A 363 25.27 21.73 -8.17
CA ILE A 363 25.09 22.15 -6.78
C ILE A 363 26.28 23.01 -6.37
N ARG A 364 26.01 24.18 -5.80
CA ARG A 364 27.04 25.07 -5.25
C ARG A 364 26.95 25.11 -3.74
N TYR A 365 28.08 25.33 -3.06
CA TYR A 365 28.11 25.51 -1.62
C TYR A 365 28.60 26.91 -1.28
N ASP A 366 27.83 27.65 -0.47
CA ASP A 366 28.25 28.92 0.07
C ASP A 366 28.86 28.73 1.46
N HIS A 367 30.18 28.90 1.56
CA HIS A 367 30.92 28.78 2.81
C HIS A 367 30.57 29.86 3.84
N THR A 368 29.97 30.98 3.40
CA THR A 368 29.64 32.10 4.28
C THR A 368 28.35 31.85 5.05
N SER A 369 27.32 31.33 4.37
CA SER A 369 26.04 30.96 5.00
C SER A 369 25.97 29.50 5.46
N GLY A 370 26.88 28.64 4.98
CA GLY A 370 26.88 27.21 5.28
C GLY A 370 25.76 26.43 4.57
N LEU A 371 25.06 27.06 3.62
CA LEU A 371 23.92 26.49 2.90
C LEU A 371 24.31 26.12 1.46
N PHE A 372 23.63 25.11 0.91
CA PHE A 372 23.76 24.77 -0.51
C PHE A 372 22.92 25.71 -1.38
N ASP A 373 23.42 26.04 -2.57
CA ASP A 373 22.67 26.72 -3.64
C ASP A 373 22.28 25.71 -4.73
N MET A 374 20.97 25.48 -4.84
CA MET A 374 20.34 24.54 -5.78
C MET A 374 19.96 25.18 -7.11
N SER A 375 20.17 26.49 -7.29
CA SER A 375 19.63 27.25 -8.43
C SER A 375 20.14 26.71 -9.78
N TYR A 376 21.42 26.40 -9.87
CA TYR A 376 22.02 25.87 -11.10
C TYR A 376 21.66 24.40 -11.34
N ALA A 377 21.52 23.60 -10.30
CA ALA A 377 21.03 22.23 -10.39
C ALA A 377 19.58 22.19 -10.92
N ALA A 378 18.72 23.07 -10.40
CA ALA A 378 17.36 23.24 -10.88
C ALA A 378 17.33 23.75 -12.34
N ALA A 379 18.16 24.76 -12.68
CA ALA A 379 18.26 25.27 -14.04
C ALA A 379 18.72 24.19 -15.04
N TRP A 380 19.66 23.34 -14.65
CA TRP A 380 20.10 22.20 -15.47
C TRP A 380 18.95 21.21 -15.70
N GLN A 381 18.18 20.88 -14.66
CA GLN A 381 17.03 19.98 -14.79
C GLN A 381 15.93 20.57 -15.67
N ILE A 382 15.62 21.85 -15.50
CA ILE A 382 14.64 22.57 -16.35
C ILE A 382 15.10 22.53 -17.81
N GLY A 383 16.37 22.86 -18.08
CA GLY A 383 16.94 22.78 -19.43
C GLY A 383 16.85 21.38 -20.02
N ARG A 384 17.14 20.33 -19.24
CA ARG A 384 16.99 18.93 -19.66
C ARG A 384 15.54 18.59 -19.99
N LEU A 385 14.59 19.00 -19.15
CA LEU A 385 13.16 18.73 -19.37
C LEU A 385 12.61 19.48 -20.60
N LEU A 386 13.03 20.74 -20.80
CA LEU A 386 12.70 21.51 -22.00
C LEU A 386 13.29 20.91 -23.28
N ALA A 387 14.52 20.39 -23.18
CA ALA A 387 15.15 19.70 -24.30
C ALA A 387 14.43 18.38 -24.64
N LEU A 388 13.96 17.66 -23.62
CA LEU A 388 13.22 16.40 -23.80
C LEU A 388 11.77 16.62 -24.26
N SER A 389 11.17 17.77 -23.96
CA SER A 389 9.82 18.09 -24.44
C SER A 389 9.78 18.44 -25.93
N ASP A 390 10.89 18.91 -26.50
CA ASP A 390 11.02 19.10 -27.95
C ASP A 390 11.39 17.78 -28.66
N ALA A 391 10.39 17.17 -29.31
CA ALA A 391 10.54 15.93 -30.06
C ALA A 391 11.56 16.04 -31.21
N THR A 392 11.74 17.23 -31.81
CA THR A 392 12.69 17.44 -32.91
C THR A 392 14.11 17.41 -32.38
N PHE A 393 14.37 18.16 -31.29
CA PHE A 393 15.65 18.15 -30.61
C PHE A 393 16.01 16.74 -30.13
N ALA A 394 15.10 16.05 -29.44
CA ALA A 394 15.34 14.72 -28.90
C ALA A 394 15.72 13.69 -29.99
N LYS A 395 15.02 13.70 -31.13
CA LYS A 395 15.34 12.83 -32.29
C LYS A 395 16.72 13.14 -32.86
N GLN A 396 17.03 14.42 -33.09
CA GLN A 396 18.33 14.80 -33.64
C GLN A 396 19.48 14.47 -32.67
N TYR A 397 19.29 14.70 -31.37
CA TYR A 397 20.26 14.35 -30.34
C TYR A 397 20.51 12.83 -30.28
N TYR A 398 19.45 12.03 -30.36
CA TYR A 398 19.58 10.57 -30.38
C TYR A 398 20.31 10.06 -31.63
N ASN A 399 19.98 10.61 -32.81
CA ASN A 399 20.67 10.29 -34.06
C ASN A 399 22.14 10.68 -34.03
N TRP A 400 22.46 11.87 -33.51
CA TRP A 400 23.83 12.32 -33.31
C TRP A 400 24.59 11.39 -32.35
N ARG A 401 23.94 10.96 -31.25
CA ARG A 401 24.52 10.04 -30.28
C ARG A 401 24.82 8.67 -30.89
N ILE A 402 23.89 8.11 -31.70
CA ILE A 402 24.13 6.87 -32.44
C ILE A 402 25.30 7.05 -33.42
N ALA A 403 25.30 8.13 -34.20
CA ALA A 403 26.36 8.41 -35.16
C ALA A 403 27.74 8.50 -34.48
N ASN A 404 27.82 9.12 -33.31
CA ASN A 404 29.06 9.16 -32.54
C ASN A 404 29.47 7.81 -31.95
N TYR A 405 28.53 7.01 -31.43
CA TYR A 405 28.91 5.68 -30.95
C TYR A 405 29.40 4.79 -32.08
N THR A 406 28.71 4.82 -33.23
CA THR A 406 29.13 4.04 -34.40
C THR A 406 30.50 4.49 -34.95
N SER A 407 30.81 5.80 -34.92
CA SER A 407 32.14 6.28 -35.32
C SER A 407 33.23 5.93 -34.30
N MET A 408 32.93 5.98 -33.01
CA MET A 408 33.85 5.56 -31.94
C MET A 408 34.12 4.05 -32.01
N ASP A 409 33.10 3.22 -32.20
CA ASP A 409 33.23 1.77 -32.34
C ASP A 409 34.03 1.43 -33.59
N ALA A 410 33.75 2.07 -34.74
CA ALA A 410 34.53 1.87 -35.97
C ALA A 410 36.01 2.25 -35.79
N THR A 411 36.30 3.32 -35.04
CA THR A 411 37.67 3.76 -34.74
C THR A 411 38.37 2.78 -33.80
N ALA A 412 37.67 2.31 -32.76
CA ALA A 412 38.19 1.32 -31.81
C ALA A 412 38.44 -0.04 -32.48
N GLU A 413 37.51 -0.50 -33.34
CA GLU A 413 37.69 -1.67 -34.16
C GLU A 413 38.90 -1.49 -35.09
N SER A 414 39.02 -0.37 -35.81
CA SER A 414 40.18 -0.08 -36.65
C SER A 414 41.51 -0.14 -35.88
N HIS A 415 41.56 0.35 -34.64
CA HIS A 415 42.75 0.26 -33.80
C HIS A 415 43.08 -1.19 -33.41
N VAL A 416 42.09 -1.97 -32.95
CA VAL A 416 42.28 -3.40 -32.61
C VAL A 416 42.71 -4.20 -33.84
N VAL A 417 42.13 -3.89 -35.00
CA VAL A 417 42.48 -4.48 -36.28
C VAL A 417 43.91 -4.15 -36.66
N SER A 418 44.33 -2.88 -36.57
CA SER A 418 45.71 -2.48 -36.86
C SER A 418 46.73 -3.13 -35.92
N ASP A 419 46.40 -3.29 -34.64
CA ASP A 419 47.27 -3.93 -33.65
C ASP A 419 47.40 -5.44 -33.90
N LYS A 420 46.29 -6.11 -34.22
CA LYS A 420 46.31 -7.54 -34.61
C LYS A 420 47.01 -7.77 -35.95
N LEU A 421 46.82 -6.88 -36.93
CA LEU A 421 47.49 -6.97 -38.22
C LEU A 421 49.01 -6.77 -38.07
N GLY A 422 49.44 -5.80 -37.25
CA GLY A 422 50.85 -5.58 -36.92
C GLY A 422 51.49 -6.78 -36.19
N LYS A 423 50.73 -7.52 -35.39
CA LYS A 423 51.19 -8.77 -34.74
C LYS A 423 51.25 -9.96 -35.70
N LEU A 424 50.39 -10.02 -36.71
CA LEU A 424 50.33 -11.11 -37.70
C LEU A 424 51.31 -10.91 -38.86
N ALA A 425 51.65 -9.66 -39.19
CA ALA A 425 52.58 -9.30 -40.26
C ALA A 425 53.61 -8.25 -39.78
N PRO A 426 54.57 -8.63 -38.92
CA PRO A 426 55.66 -7.74 -38.53
C PRO A 426 56.51 -7.31 -39.74
N ASP A 427 57.07 -6.10 -39.71
CA ASP A 427 57.73 -5.47 -40.87
C ASP A 427 58.94 -6.23 -41.45
N ASN A 428 59.45 -7.23 -40.73
CA ASN A 428 60.61 -8.04 -41.11
C ASN A 428 60.29 -9.30 -41.95
N LEU A 429 59.05 -9.48 -42.43
CA LEU A 429 58.66 -10.62 -43.28
C LEU A 429 59.07 -10.44 -44.76
N HIS A 430 59.58 -11.51 -45.39
CA HIS A 430 59.88 -11.54 -46.82
C HIS A 430 58.61 -11.28 -47.68
N GLN A 431 58.73 -10.45 -48.72
CA GLN A 431 57.61 -9.89 -49.49
C GLN A 431 56.49 -10.85 -49.93
N PRO A 432 56.75 -12.08 -50.43
CA PRO A 432 55.67 -12.97 -50.84
C PRO A 432 54.84 -13.49 -49.65
N ALA A 433 55.47 -13.75 -48.50
CA ALA A 433 54.78 -14.20 -47.29
C ALA A 433 53.95 -13.08 -46.64
N ARG A 434 54.45 -11.83 -46.71
CA ARG A 434 53.74 -10.64 -46.23
C ARG A 434 52.43 -10.41 -47.00
N LYS A 435 52.45 -10.52 -48.33
CA LYS A 435 51.23 -10.37 -49.15
C LYS A 435 50.14 -11.41 -48.83
N VAL A 436 50.54 -12.66 -48.54
CA VAL A 436 49.61 -13.73 -48.16
C VAL A 436 49.06 -13.51 -46.74
N ALA A 437 49.88 -13.06 -45.79
CA ALA A 437 49.45 -12.73 -44.44
C ALA A 437 48.51 -11.50 -44.41
N GLU A 438 48.79 -10.47 -45.21
CA GLU A 438 47.92 -9.30 -45.38
C GLU A 438 46.58 -9.69 -46.04
N GLN A 439 46.59 -10.52 -47.09
CA GLN A 439 45.36 -11.00 -47.74
C GLN A 439 44.51 -11.91 -46.84
N ALA A 440 45.14 -12.80 -46.07
CA ALA A 440 44.45 -13.65 -45.09
C ALA A 440 43.90 -12.83 -43.92
N GLY A 441 44.64 -11.83 -43.45
CA GLY A 441 44.18 -10.86 -42.45
C GLY A 441 42.94 -10.09 -42.92
N VAL A 442 42.96 -9.57 -44.15
CA VAL A 442 41.83 -8.84 -44.76
C VAL A 442 40.58 -9.73 -44.95
N GLN A 443 40.74 -11.01 -45.31
CA GLN A 443 39.60 -11.94 -45.42
C GLN A 443 38.99 -12.30 -44.04
N LEU A 444 39.82 -12.48 -43.02
CA LEU A 444 39.35 -12.77 -41.66
C LEU A 444 38.66 -11.53 -41.05
N LEU A 445 39.11 -10.33 -41.44
CA LEU A 445 38.51 -9.03 -41.10
C LEU A 445 37.15 -8.81 -41.76
N ALA A 446 37.00 -9.09 -43.05
CA ALA A 446 35.72 -9.00 -43.75
C ALA A 446 34.65 -9.91 -43.11
N LYS A 447 35.07 -11.06 -42.58
CA LYS A 447 34.18 -12.00 -41.88
C LYS A 447 33.76 -11.50 -40.49
N HIS A 448 34.62 -10.78 -39.77
CA HIS A 448 34.29 -10.20 -38.46
C HIS A 448 33.37 -8.98 -38.57
N MET A 449 33.59 -8.09 -39.55
CA MET A 449 32.72 -6.92 -39.78
C MET A 449 31.28 -7.30 -40.18
N ILE A 450 31.08 -8.42 -40.89
CA ILE A 450 29.73 -8.90 -41.28
C ILE A 450 28.95 -9.44 -40.07
N LEU A 451 29.64 -9.91 -39.02
CA LEU A 451 29.03 -10.51 -37.83
C LEU A 451 28.65 -9.49 -36.74
N THR A 452 29.15 -8.25 -36.77
CA THR A 452 28.85 -7.19 -35.79
C THR A 452 27.81 -6.16 -36.27
N ALA A 453 27.15 -6.41 -37.41
CA ALA A 453 26.05 -5.56 -37.86
C ALA A 453 24.80 -5.79 -36.99
N LYS A 454 24.44 -4.77 -36.20
CA LYS A 454 23.28 -4.67 -35.28
C LYS A 454 23.43 -5.37 -33.93
N SER A 455 24.31 -4.85 -33.08
CA SER A 455 23.98 -4.77 -31.65
C SER A 455 23.93 -3.30 -31.25
N ILE A 456 22.73 -2.82 -30.88
CA ILE A 456 22.58 -1.54 -30.19
C ILE A 456 23.45 -1.63 -28.93
N PRO A 457 24.39 -0.70 -28.67
CA PRO A 457 25.21 -0.77 -27.48
C PRO A 457 24.30 -0.64 -26.25
N VAL A 458 24.15 -1.75 -25.53
CA VAL A 458 23.52 -1.80 -24.21
C VAL A 458 24.32 -0.86 -23.30
N SER A 459 23.65 0.07 -22.63
CA SER A 459 24.30 0.98 -21.70
C SER A 459 25.09 0.18 -20.67
N ARG A 460 26.43 0.23 -20.73
CA ARG A 460 27.24 -0.21 -19.60
C ARG A 460 27.03 0.83 -18.50
N THR A 461 26.40 0.41 -17.41
CA THR A 461 26.38 1.19 -16.17
C THR A 461 27.81 1.57 -15.84
N HIS A 462 28.06 2.86 -15.60
CA HIS A 462 29.34 3.32 -15.08
C HIS A 462 29.68 2.46 -13.85
N GLN A 463 30.80 1.74 -13.91
CA GLN A 463 31.36 1.16 -12.70
C GLN A 463 31.61 2.33 -11.74
N LYS A 464 30.94 2.29 -10.58
CA LYS A 464 31.15 3.24 -9.49
C LYS A 464 32.63 3.18 -9.09
N ALA A 465 33.43 4.11 -9.61
CA ALA A 465 34.64 4.51 -8.93
C ALA A 465 34.17 5.27 -7.68
N ARG A 466 34.11 4.58 -6.53
CA ARG A 466 34.04 5.26 -5.25
C ARG A 466 35.27 6.17 -5.18
N PRO A 467 35.13 7.50 -5.01
CA PRO A 467 36.26 8.32 -4.63
C PRO A 467 36.81 7.75 -3.32
N SER A 468 38.14 7.69 -3.20
CA SER A 468 38.80 7.38 -1.94
C SER A 468 38.29 8.31 -0.85
N GLU A 469 38.01 7.74 0.32
CA GLU A 469 37.57 8.43 1.53
C GLU A 469 38.52 9.59 1.88
N THR A 470 38.16 10.82 1.51
CA THR A 470 38.68 12.04 2.12
C THR A 470 37.58 13.10 2.14
N LEU A 471 37.29 13.64 3.32
CA LEU A 471 36.36 14.74 3.55
C LEU A 471 36.69 15.99 2.69
N PRO A 472 35.70 16.83 2.34
CA PRO A 472 35.80 17.79 1.25
C PRO A 472 36.30 19.17 1.69
N GLY A 473 37.11 19.81 0.84
CA GLY A 473 37.35 21.25 0.92
C GLY A 473 38.64 21.70 0.25
N VAL A 474 38.50 22.41 -0.85
CA VAL A 474 39.55 23.09 -1.66
C VAL A 474 40.30 22.20 -2.64
N ILE A 475 39.85 22.24 -3.90
CA ILE A 475 40.53 21.68 -5.06
C ILE A 475 41.03 22.87 -5.91
N SER A 476 42.31 22.88 -6.30
CA SER A 476 42.88 23.95 -7.13
C SER A 476 42.27 23.96 -8.55
N ALA A 477 42.36 25.07 -9.29
CA ALA A 477 41.80 25.18 -10.65
C ALA A 477 42.36 24.13 -11.64
N GLU A 478 43.59 23.68 -11.46
CA GLU A 478 44.19 22.59 -12.23
C GLU A 478 43.64 21.22 -11.84
N GLN A 479 43.46 20.97 -10.54
CA GLN A 479 42.84 19.74 -10.06
C GLN A 479 41.35 19.67 -10.43
N MET A 480 40.66 20.81 -10.52
CA MET A 480 39.28 20.89 -11.00
C MET A 480 39.14 20.48 -12.48
N LYS A 481 40.08 20.90 -13.33
CA LYS A 481 40.16 20.42 -14.72
C LYS A 481 40.41 18.92 -14.78
N GLN A 482 41.27 18.37 -13.91
CA GLN A 482 41.51 16.93 -13.83
C GLN A 482 40.30 16.14 -13.28
N HIS A 483 39.55 16.69 -12.33
CA HIS A 483 38.33 16.08 -11.79
C HIS A 483 37.20 16.03 -12.83
N LEU A 484 37.03 17.10 -13.61
CA LEU A 484 36.10 17.15 -14.75
C LEU A 484 36.48 16.15 -15.86
N GLN A 485 37.77 16.00 -16.16
CA GLN A 485 38.26 14.99 -17.10
C GLN A 485 38.07 13.55 -16.61
N ARG A 486 38.01 13.34 -15.28
CA ARG A 486 37.79 12.02 -14.64
C ARG A 486 36.31 11.72 -14.31
N GLY A 487 35.39 12.65 -14.60
CA GLY A 487 33.95 12.46 -14.37
C GLY A 487 33.51 12.45 -12.90
N LEU A 488 34.38 12.88 -11.97
CA LEU A 488 34.05 12.99 -10.55
C LEU A 488 33.41 14.37 -10.27
N PRO A 489 32.28 14.46 -9.56
CA PRO A 489 31.59 15.73 -9.32
C PRO A 489 32.43 16.66 -8.43
N PRO A 490 32.85 17.85 -8.89
CA PRO A 490 33.42 18.87 -8.01
C PRO A 490 32.29 19.67 -7.37
N ILE A 491 32.35 19.88 -6.05
CA ILE A 491 31.49 20.87 -5.38
C ILE A 491 32.03 22.25 -5.76
N LEU A 492 31.25 23.03 -6.49
CA LEU A 492 31.60 24.39 -6.92
C LEU A 492 31.40 25.38 -5.77
N ALA A 493 32.46 26.06 -5.35
CA ALA A 493 32.36 27.17 -4.39
C ALA A 493 31.90 28.45 -5.10
N ILE A 494 30.96 29.18 -4.50
CA ILE A 494 30.55 30.52 -4.96
C ILE A 494 31.63 31.52 -4.50
N LYS A 495 32.22 32.27 -5.42
CA LYS A 495 32.98 33.48 -5.05
C LYS A 495 31.98 34.60 -4.73
N PRO A 496 32.06 35.25 -3.56
CA PRO A 496 31.20 36.38 -3.23
C PRO A 496 31.49 37.54 -4.20
N LYS A 497 30.44 38.09 -4.80
CA LYS A 497 30.51 39.21 -5.76
C LYS A 497 30.86 40.57 -5.09
N THR A 498 31.05 40.60 -3.78
CA THR A 498 31.33 41.80 -2.99
C THR A 498 32.81 42.20 -2.92
N ALA A 499 33.72 41.40 -3.48
CA ALA A 499 35.15 41.71 -3.46
C ALA A 499 35.62 42.65 -4.58
N ASP A 500 34.83 42.84 -5.66
CA ASP A 500 35.26 43.58 -6.86
C ASP A 500 34.70 45.02 -6.94
N LEU A 501 34.38 45.65 -5.81
CA LEU A 501 33.98 47.08 -5.77
C LEU A 501 35.01 47.99 -5.09
N THR A 502 36.24 47.51 -4.90
CA THR A 502 37.39 48.35 -4.54
C THR A 502 38.57 48.01 -5.45
N GLU A 503 38.54 48.57 -6.66
CA GLU A 503 39.70 49.14 -7.38
C GLU A 503 39.20 50.10 -8.47
#